data_AF-B7Q7U7-F1
#
_entry.id   AF-B7Q7U7-F1
#
_cell.length_a   1.000
_cell.length_b   1.000
_cell.length_c   1.000
_cell.angle_alpha   90.00
_cell.angle_beta   90.00
_cell.angle_gamma   90.00
#
_symmetry.space_group_name_H-M   'P 1'
#
loop_
_entity.id
_entity.type
_entity.pdbx_description
1 polymer ?
#
loop_
_entity_poly.entity_id
_entity_poly.type
_entity_poly.pdbx_seq_one_letter_code
_entity_poly.pdbx_strand_id
1 'polypeptide(L)'
;MSHTHVEFSRPPARSQHFTTSSPDKFAKEKREILEAADLSRKGAIDARIEHVVEHLNARPQYYTTSSCSGRTVLLSQDSSGDTVRKKGCVWLNVSHELLGQGELVSPL
;
A
#
# COMPACT_ATOMS: atom_id res chain seq x y z
N MET A 1 -30.57 26.77 -11.30
CA MET A 1 -29.44 26.17 -10.56
C MET A 1 -28.65 25.33 -11.54
N SER A 2 -27.49 25.82 -11.97
CA SER A 2 -26.66 25.18 -12.99
C SER A 2 -25.91 24.00 -12.40
N HIS A 3 -26.21 22.78 -12.87
CA HIS A 3 -25.45 21.59 -12.53
C HIS A 3 -24.13 21.58 -13.31
N THR A 4 -23.02 21.78 -12.61
CA THR A 4 -21.67 21.62 -13.16
C THR A 4 -21.35 20.13 -13.21
N HIS A 5 -21.26 19.56 -14.41
CA HIS A 5 -20.83 18.20 -14.64
C HIS A 5 -19.30 18.12 -14.47
N VAL A 6 -18.84 17.51 -13.37
CA VAL A 6 -17.41 17.25 -13.14
C VAL A 6 -17.04 15.97 -13.86
N GLU A 7 -16.44 16.09 -15.03
CA GLU A 7 -15.90 14.97 -15.80
C GLU A 7 -14.57 14.52 -15.17
N PHE A 8 -14.58 13.36 -14.52
CA PHE A 8 -13.39 12.75 -13.93
C PHE A 8 -12.62 11.98 -15.02
N SER A 9 -11.74 12.67 -15.74
CA SER A 9 -10.88 12.03 -16.74
C SER A 9 -10.01 10.96 -16.07
N ARG A 10 -10.21 9.69 -16.46
CA ARG A 10 -9.36 8.58 -16.03
C ARG A 10 -7.90 8.92 -16.40
N PRO A 11 -6.95 8.91 -15.46
CA PRO A 11 -5.55 9.00 -15.83
C PRO A 11 -5.21 7.82 -16.76
N PRO A 12 -4.35 8.03 -17.78
CA PRO A 12 -3.98 6.97 -18.70
C PRO A 12 -3.39 5.80 -17.90
N ALA A 13 -3.86 4.59 -18.21
CA ALA A 13 -3.28 3.38 -17.66
C ALA A 13 -1.77 3.40 -17.96
N ARG A 14 -0.96 3.37 -16.90
CA ARG A 14 0.50 3.29 -17.02
C ARG A 14 0.78 2.02 -17.83
N SER A 15 1.21 2.19 -19.09
CA SER A 15 1.73 1.10 -19.91
C SER A 15 2.98 0.56 -19.23
N GLN A 16 2.79 -0.41 -18.34
CA GLN A 16 3.87 -1.27 -17.92
C GLN A 16 4.03 -2.25 -19.06
N HIS A 17 4.93 -1.93 -20.00
CA HIS A 17 5.42 -2.90 -20.95
C HIS A 17 6.01 -4.06 -20.13
N PHE A 18 5.25 -5.15 -19.98
CA PHE A 18 5.74 -6.41 -19.44
C PHE A 18 6.72 -7.01 -20.45
N THR A 19 7.93 -6.46 -20.45
CA THR A 19 9.07 -7.14 -21.07
C THR A 19 9.34 -8.36 -20.21
N THR A 20 9.16 -9.56 -20.76
CA THR A 20 9.56 -10.81 -20.11
C THR A 20 11.05 -10.73 -19.85
N SER A 21 11.44 -10.47 -18.60
CA SER A 21 12.84 -10.49 -18.19
C SER A 21 13.38 -11.92 -18.32
N SER A 22 14.65 -12.06 -18.71
CA SER A 22 15.32 -13.36 -18.72
C SER A 22 15.20 -14.02 -17.33
N PRO A 23 15.00 -15.35 -17.24
CA PRO A 23 14.87 -16.06 -15.96
C PRO A 23 15.97 -15.71 -14.93
N ASP A 24 17.21 -15.52 -15.38
CA ASP A 24 18.34 -15.17 -14.52
C ASP A 24 18.20 -13.76 -13.92
N LYS A 25 17.67 -12.82 -14.72
CA LYS A 25 17.42 -11.44 -14.26
C LYS A 25 16.30 -11.44 -13.22
N PHE A 26 15.26 -12.23 -13.42
CA PHE A 26 14.16 -12.39 -12.47
C PHE A 26 14.63 -13.03 -11.16
N ALA A 27 15.42 -14.11 -11.24
CA ALA A 27 15.96 -14.78 -10.06
C ALA A 27 16.85 -13.83 -9.22
N LYS A 28 17.67 -13.02 -9.90
CA LYS A 28 18.49 -11.98 -9.24
C LYS A 28 17.61 -10.93 -8.54
N GLU A 29 16.63 -10.37 -9.24
CA GLU A 29 15.72 -9.35 -8.69
C GLU A 29 14.93 -9.88 -7.50
N LYS A 30 14.40 -11.12 -7.61
CA LYS A 30 13.73 -11.81 -6.51
C LYS A 30 14.63 -11.89 -5.28
N ARG A 31 15.87 -12.34 -5.43
CA ARG A 31 16.83 -12.45 -4.32
C ARG A 31 17.08 -11.09 -3.67
N GLU A 32 17.34 -10.07 -4.48
CA GLU A 32 17.60 -8.71 -4.00
C GLU A 32 16.42 -8.13 -3.21
N ILE A 33 15.18 -8.38 -3.67
CA ILE A 33 13.97 -7.90 -2.98
C ILE A 33 13.71 -8.65 -1.68
N LEU A 34 13.91 -9.97 -1.65
CA LEU A 34 13.67 -10.78 -0.45
C LEU A 34 14.75 -10.60 0.63
N GLU A 35 15.96 -10.18 0.25
CA GLU A 35 17.05 -9.82 1.17
C GLU A 35 16.95 -8.37 1.67
N ALA A 36 16.14 -7.52 1.04
CA ALA A 36 16.04 -6.11 1.39
C ALA A 36 15.33 -5.91 2.75
N ALA A 37 15.74 -4.86 3.46
CA ALA A 37 15.06 -4.44 4.69
C ALA A 37 13.62 -3.98 4.40
N ASP A 38 12.70 -4.23 5.35
CA ASP A 38 11.34 -3.73 5.24
C ASP A 38 11.30 -2.20 5.41
N LEU A 39 10.94 -1.51 4.33
CA LEU A 39 10.80 -0.05 4.28
C LEU A 39 9.36 0.44 4.51
N SER A 40 8.44 -0.46 4.85
CA SER A 40 7.08 -0.11 5.22
C SER A 40 7.08 0.64 6.56
N ARG A 41 6.05 1.47 6.78
CA ARG A 41 5.92 2.20 8.06
C ARG A 41 5.67 1.29 9.26
N LYS A 42 5.15 0.09 9.01
CA LYS A 42 4.94 -0.93 10.04
C LYS A 42 6.25 -1.66 10.37
N GLY A 43 7.16 -1.77 9.40
CA GLY A 43 8.43 -2.48 9.52
C GLY A 43 8.28 -3.99 9.63
N ALA A 44 7.09 -4.53 9.35
CA ALA A 44 6.82 -5.95 9.31
C ALA A 44 5.61 -6.26 8.40
N ILE A 45 5.57 -7.50 7.90
CA ILE A 45 4.42 -8.07 7.18
C ILE A 45 3.23 -8.23 8.13
N ASP A 46 2.01 -8.07 7.60
CA ASP A 46 0.81 -8.33 8.37
C ASP A 46 0.58 -9.84 8.56
N ALA A 47 0.41 -10.29 9.80
CA ALA A 47 0.16 -11.69 10.16
C ALA A 47 -0.96 -12.33 9.31
N ARG A 48 -2.01 -11.57 8.98
CA ARG A 48 -3.14 -12.06 8.16
C ARG A 48 -2.75 -12.50 6.75
N ILE A 49 -1.68 -11.96 6.17
CA ILE A 49 -1.20 -12.32 4.82
C ILE A 49 0.15 -13.02 4.82
N GLU A 50 0.78 -13.21 5.98
CA GLU A 50 2.09 -13.86 6.11
C GLU A 50 2.13 -15.19 5.37
N HIS A 51 1.14 -16.05 5.60
CA HIS A 51 1.03 -17.35 4.93
C HIS A 51 0.99 -17.26 3.39
N VAL A 52 0.29 -16.26 2.82
CA VAL A 52 0.21 -16.07 1.35
C VAL A 52 1.54 -15.56 0.82
N VAL A 53 2.16 -14.63 1.54
CA VAL A 53 3.47 -14.05 1.17
C VAL A 53 4.53 -15.13 1.13
N GLU A 54 4.63 -15.96 2.17
CA GLU A 54 5.55 -17.10 2.21
C GLU A 54 5.27 -18.09 1.08
N HIS A 55 4.00 -18.44 0.86
CA HIS A 55 3.60 -19.38 -0.17
C HIS A 55 3.98 -18.92 -1.59
N LEU A 56 3.82 -17.63 -1.89
CA LEU A 56 4.23 -17.05 -3.17
C LEU A 56 5.76 -17.01 -3.29
N ASN A 57 6.46 -16.58 -2.23
CA ASN A 57 7.93 -16.44 -2.25
C ASN A 57 8.67 -17.77 -2.30
N ALA A 58 8.05 -18.88 -1.87
CA ALA A 58 8.61 -20.21 -2.02
C ALA A 58 8.72 -20.68 -3.49
N ARG A 59 7.97 -20.07 -4.42
CA ARG A 59 7.92 -20.50 -5.83
C ARG A 59 8.90 -19.72 -6.71
N PRO A 60 9.73 -20.36 -7.54
CA PRO A 60 10.75 -19.64 -8.32
C PRO A 60 10.20 -18.63 -9.34
N GLN A 61 8.94 -18.79 -9.76
CA GLN A 61 8.29 -17.93 -10.75
C GLN A 61 7.65 -16.67 -10.16
N TYR A 62 7.60 -16.56 -8.82
CA TYR A 62 6.91 -15.48 -8.14
C TYR A 62 7.78 -14.90 -7.02
N TYR A 63 7.57 -13.62 -6.74
CA TYR A 63 7.97 -12.99 -5.50
C TYR A 63 6.99 -11.86 -5.19
N THR A 64 6.85 -11.52 -3.92
CA THR A 64 6.06 -10.38 -3.45
C THR A 64 6.94 -9.15 -3.31
N THR A 65 6.38 -7.98 -3.55
CA THR A 65 6.98 -6.69 -3.19
C THR A 65 6.26 -6.13 -1.96
N SER A 66 6.18 -4.80 -1.82
CA SER A 66 5.45 -4.16 -0.73
C SER A 66 3.98 -4.58 -0.69
N SER A 67 3.61 -5.33 0.34
CA SER A 67 2.30 -5.98 0.49
C SER A 67 1.72 -5.68 1.87
N CYS A 68 0.39 -5.61 1.98
CA CYS A 68 -0.31 -5.45 3.26
C CYS A 68 -1.70 -6.11 3.21
N SER A 69 -2.27 -6.42 4.37
CA SER A 69 -3.61 -6.99 4.53
C SER A 69 -4.74 -5.95 4.55
N GLY A 70 -4.42 -4.69 4.26
CA GLY A 70 -5.32 -3.54 4.45
C GLY A 70 -5.14 -2.90 5.83
N ARG A 71 -5.53 -1.62 5.93
CA ARG A 71 -5.44 -0.83 7.17
C ARG A 71 -6.51 0.26 7.23
N THR A 72 -6.89 0.60 8.45
CA THR A 72 -7.68 1.79 8.76
C THR A 72 -6.74 2.88 9.29
N VAL A 73 -6.91 4.11 8.81
CA VAL A 73 -6.05 5.23 9.18
C VAL A 73 -6.91 6.42 9.59
N LEU A 74 -6.64 6.98 10.77
CA LEU A 74 -7.17 8.28 11.19
C LEU A 74 -6.17 9.36 10.75
N LEU A 75 -6.64 10.31 9.96
CA LEU A 75 -5.83 11.38 9.39
C LEU A 75 -6.28 12.73 9.96
N SER A 76 -5.32 13.59 10.31
CA SER A 76 -5.60 15.01 10.47
C SER A 76 -5.42 15.70 9.12
N GLN A 77 -6.44 16.43 8.68
CA GLN A 77 -6.37 17.27 7.49
C GLN A 77 -6.09 18.70 7.94
N ASP A 78 -5.01 19.30 7.42
CA ASP A 78 -4.87 20.75 7.47
C ASP A 78 -6.03 21.37 6.68
N SER A 79 -6.74 22.31 7.30
CA SER A 79 -7.98 22.97 6.84
C SER A 79 -7.83 23.83 5.56
N SER A 80 -6.78 23.60 4.78
CA SER A 80 -6.33 24.44 3.67
C SER A 80 -6.89 24.02 2.30
N GLY A 81 -7.98 23.25 2.23
CA GLY A 81 -8.72 23.04 0.98
C GLY A 81 -9.60 21.79 0.92
N ASP A 82 -10.66 21.89 0.11
CA ASP A 82 -11.76 20.91 -0.10
C ASP A 82 -11.36 19.57 -0.73
N THR A 83 -10.06 19.24 -0.80
CA THR A 83 -9.58 18.00 -1.45
C THR A 83 -8.80 17.15 -0.47
N VAL A 84 -9.30 15.96 -0.15
CA VAL A 84 -8.58 14.95 0.64
C VAL A 84 -7.26 14.62 -0.05
N ARG A 85 -6.12 15.03 0.52
CA ARG A 85 -4.78 14.71 0.01
C ARG A 85 -4.22 13.50 0.75
N LYS A 86 -3.56 12.58 0.03
CA LYS A 86 -2.79 11.48 0.67
C LYS A 86 -1.38 11.90 1.08
N LYS A 87 -0.86 12.98 0.51
CA LYS A 87 0.49 13.52 0.77
C LYS A 87 0.38 14.69 1.75
N GLY A 88 1.26 14.71 2.75
CA GLY A 88 1.36 15.80 3.73
C GLY A 88 0.36 15.75 4.89
N CYS A 89 -0.51 14.73 4.97
CA CYS A 89 -1.41 14.57 6.12
C CYS A 89 -0.70 13.91 7.29
N VAL A 90 -1.04 14.36 8.49
CA VAL A 90 -0.58 13.75 9.74
C VAL A 90 -1.40 12.49 10.01
N TRP A 91 -0.72 11.39 10.27
CA TRP A 91 -1.33 10.11 10.60
C TRP A 91 -1.49 10.06 12.13
N LEU A 92 -2.71 10.22 12.60
CA LEU A 92 -3.02 10.23 14.03
C LEU A 92 -3.10 8.80 14.60
N ASN A 93 -3.64 7.87 13.81
CA ASN A 93 -3.74 6.46 14.19
C ASN A 93 -3.69 5.58 12.93
N VAL A 94 -3.06 4.41 13.05
CA VAL A 94 -2.98 3.38 12.01
C VAL A 94 -3.26 2.03 12.67
N SER A 95 -4.24 1.30 12.14
CA SER A 95 -4.46 -0.09 12.54
C SER A 95 -4.53 -1.00 11.32
N HIS A 96 -3.84 -2.13 11.42
CA HIS A 96 -3.91 -3.22 10.45
C HIS A 96 -4.92 -4.29 10.89
N GLU A 97 -5.58 -4.11 12.04
CA GLU A 97 -6.62 -5.00 12.57
C GLU A 97 -8.00 -4.33 12.56
N LEU A 98 -9.03 -5.12 12.89
CA LEU A 98 -10.39 -4.60 13.08
C LEU A 98 -10.40 -3.63 14.26
N LEU A 99 -10.87 -2.40 14.02
CA LEU A 99 -11.01 -1.40 15.06
C LEU A 99 -12.30 -1.61 15.85
N GLY A 100 -12.19 -1.65 17.18
CA GLY A 100 -13.34 -1.56 18.08
C GLY A 100 -13.87 -0.13 18.21
N GLN A 101 -15.12 0.04 18.66
CA GLN A 101 -15.75 1.37 18.86
C GLN A 101 -14.93 2.31 19.77
N GLY A 102 -14.11 1.77 20.67
CA GLY A 102 -13.28 2.54 21.60
C GLY A 102 -11.86 2.83 21.14
N GLU A 103 -11.41 2.34 19.98
CA GLU A 103 -10.00 2.51 19.53
C GLU A 103 -9.79 3.78 18.70
N LEU A 104 -10.87 4.48 18.37
CA LEU A 104 -10.83 5.80 17.73
C LEU A 104 -10.60 6.91 18.77
N VAL A 105 -9.61 6.72 19.65
CA VAL A 105 -9.20 7.78 20.58
C VAL A 105 -8.10 8.58 19.88
N SER A 106 -8.36 9.87 19.64
CA SER A 106 -7.32 10.79 19.17
C SER A 106 -6.21 10.86 20.22
N PRO A 107 -4.92 10.85 19.83
CA PRO A 107 -3.90 11.43 20.69
C PRO A 107 -4.26 12.92 20.82
N LEU A 108 -4.79 13.31 21.97
CA LEU A 108 -4.93 14.72 22.36
C LEU A 108 -3.55 15.31 22.61
#